data_AF-A0A2R6MYI0-F1
#
_entry.id   AF-A0A2R6MYI0-F1
#
_cell.length_a   1.000
_cell.length_b   1.000
_cell.length_c   1.000
_cell.angle_alpha   90.00
_cell.angle_beta   90.00
_cell.angle_gamma   90.00
#
_symmetry.space_group_name_H-M   'P 1'
#
loop_
_entity.id
_entity.type
_entity.pdbx_description
1 polymer ?
#
loop_
_entity_poly.entity_id
_entity_poly.type
_entity_poly.pdbx_seq_one_letter_code
_entity_poly.pdbx_strand_id
1 'polypeptide(L)'
;MSSVAEAPLADLCRGADTETVADFAAALHEARGGSVERRSGDRFVATTADGERRVGVVHPAAAPPDPGLLAWADAVVAPDGRPVPRDAGVDVLDAAALGRQLAYAVDRQTARQLLHEQFRWSPPDPDAEDDATGSTEAAVPAGYGATLLSAALGRSQVVLAAVLVLAVAGGLAVVVAEERGAERVEPGAGAGTPTPTPPGIPDGESTSTPAGTTATPTPAPLPDPAPDVDSADMPPGLDPSGDIDRGVLVDAHGSILGNTSYRLTLTYRETENGRPTGVHTETIRVENETRYSVDVRRHGTLQAPVPAIADADVYANGSERFERTDDGVERGVIISYDRYLAGQTRFLAVFLDVRSASVADYRTRNGTTTAYVVTEGNSATLIR
;
A
#
# COMPACT_ATOMS: atom_id res chain seq x y z
N MET A 1 -1.09 -9.85 -2.86
CA MET A 1 -2.44 -10.35 -2.53
C MET A 1 -3.57 -9.93 -3.48
N SER A 2 -3.45 -8.92 -4.38
CA SER A 2 -4.55 -8.61 -5.33
C SER A 2 -4.87 -9.70 -6.36
N SER A 3 -3.99 -10.68 -6.61
CA SER A 3 -4.36 -11.82 -7.46
C SER A 3 -5.17 -12.89 -6.72
N VAL A 4 -5.17 -12.90 -5.39
CA VAL A 4 -5.79 -13.97 -4.58
C VAL A 4 -7.26 -13.65 -4.26
N ALA A 5 -7.70 -12.39 -4.35
CA ALA A 5 -9.12 -12.03 -4.20
C ALA A 5 -9.86 -11.89 -5.55
N GLU A 6 -9.15 -11.54 -6.64
CA GLU A 6 -9.74 -11.49 -7.99
C GLU A 6 -10.02 -12.88 -8.56
N ALA A 7 -9.12 -13.85 -8.31
CA ALA A 7 -9.32 -15.25 -8.71
C ALA A 7 -10.59 -15.89 -8.11
N PRO A 8 -10.85 -15.81 -6.78
CA PRO A 8 -12.03 -16.42 -6.20
C PRO A 8 -13.32 -15.73 -6.64
N LEU A 9 -13.38 -14.40 -6.79
CA LEU A 9 -14.62 -13.78 -7.27
C LEU A 9 -14.94 -14.20 -8.71
N ALA A 10 -13.93 -14.26 -9.59
CA ALA A 10 -14.14 -14.77 -10.95
C ALA A 10 -14.61 -16.23 -10.96
N ASP A 11 -14.08 -17.07 -10.07
CA ASP A 11 -14.47 -18.47 -9.95
C ASP A 11 -15.88 -18.63 -9.35
N LEU A 12 -16.23 -17.84 -8.33
CA LEU A 12 -17.58 -17.80 -7.74
C LEU A 12 -18.61 -17.36 -8.78
N CYS A 13 -18.36 -16.27 -9.50
CA CYS A 13 -19.26 -15.79 -10.54
C CYS A 13 -19.37 -16.77 -11.72
N ARG A 14 -18.34 -17.58 -11.99
CA ARG A 14 -18.39 -18.60 -13.06
C ARG A 14 -19.18 -19.85 -12.63
N GLY A 15 -19.16 -20.18 -11.35
CA GLY A 15 -19.88 -21.32 -10.77
C GLY A 15 -21.33 -21.03 -10.41
N ALA A 16 -21.68 -19.74 -10.23
CA ALA A 16 -23.03 -19.29 -9.96
C ALA A 16 -23.93 -19.36 -11.20
N ASP A 17 -25.24 -19.18 -11.04
CA ASP A 17 -26.15 -18.97 -12.17
C ASP A 17 -26.28 -17.46 -12.51
N THR A 18 -26.92 -17.17 -13.64
CA THR A 18 -27.07 -15.78 -14.13
C THR A 18 -27.84 -14.91 -13.14
N GLU A 19 -28.85 -15.47 -12.49
CA GLU A 19 -29.70 -14.77 -11.53
C GLU A 19 -28.89 -14.39 -10.28
N THR A 20 -28.10 -15.31 -9.75
CA THR A 20 -27.20 -15.07 -8.61
C THR A 20 -26.17 -13.98 -8.92
N VAL A 21 -25.57 -13.98 -10.12
CA VAL A 21 -24.63 -12.92 -10.51
C VAL A 21 -25.34 -11.57 -10.68
N ALA A 22 -26.56 -11.55 -11.22
CA ALA A 22 -27.39 -10.36 -11.29
C ALA A 22 -27.80 -9.85 -9.91
N ASP A 23 -28.08 -10.75 -8.97
CA ASP A 23 -28.38 -10.43 -7.58
C ASP A 23 -27.21 -9.80 -6.87
N PHE A 24 -26.03 -10.38 -7.03
CA PHE A 24 -24.80 -9.81 -6.51
C PHE A 24 -24.50 -8.42 -7.08
N ALA A 25 -24.59 -8.25 -8.41
CA ALA A 25 -24.32 -6.96 -9.04
C ALA A 25 -25.35 -5.89 -8.62
N ALA A 26 -26.63 -6.25 -8.51
CA ALA A 26 -27.67 -5.36 -8.01
C ALA A 26 -27.43 -4.95 -6.56
N ALA A 27 -27.17 -5.91 -5.67
CA ALA A 27 -26.92 -5.65 -4.26
C ALA A 27 -25.66 -4.79 -4.05
N LEU A 28 -24.62 -4.99 -4.88
CA LEU A 28 -23.44 -4.12 -4.90
C LEU A 28 -23.78 -2.68 -5.32
N HIS A 29 -24.69 -2.48 -6.28
CA HIS A 29 -25.16 -1.15 -6.65
C HIS A 29 -25.98 -0.47 -5.54
N GLU A 30 -26.83 -1.22 -4.84
CA GLU A 30 -27.60 -0.70 -3.69
C GLU A 30 -26.68 -0.33 -2.52
N ALA A 31 -25.70 -1.19 -2.21
CA ALA A 31 -24.71 -0.93 -1.17
C ALA A 31 -23.86 0.32 -1.42
N ARG A 32 -23.72 0.73 -2.69
CA ARG A 32 -23.07 1.99 -3.10
C ARG A 32 -23.98 3.22 -2.99
N GLY A 33 -25.18 3.07 -2.44
CA GLY A 33 -26.18 4.14 -2.30
C GLY A 33 -27.07 4.33 -3.53
N GLY A 34 -27.02 3.43 -4.51
CA GLY A 34 -27.97 3.40 -5.62
C GLY A 34 -29.32 2.78 -5.23
N SER A 35 -30.30 2.89 -6.11
CA SER A 35 -31.54 2.09 -6.04
C SER A 35 -31.63 1.17 -7.24
N VAL A 36 -32.17 -0.04 -7.07
CA VAL A 36 -32.27 -1.03 -8.15
C VAL A 36 -33.72 -1.44 -8.38
N GLU A 37 -34.19 -1.36 -9.62
CA GLU A 37 -35.45 -1.94 -10.08
C GLU A 37 -35.18 -3.21 -10.89
N ARG A 38 -35.63 -4.37 -10.38
CA ARG A 38 -35.50 -5.66 -11.07
C ARG A 38 -36.53 -5.78 -12.20
N ARG A 39 -36.09 -6.24 -13.37
CA ARG A 39 -36.95 -6.45 -14.54
C ARG A 39 -37.13 -7.94 -14.84
N SER A 40 -36.04 -8.70 -14.84
CA SER A 40 -35.98 -10.15 -15.04
C SER A 40 -34.71 -10.70 -14.39
N GLY A 41 -34.59 -12.02 -14.24
CA GLY A 41 -33.45 -12.64 -13.54
C GLY A 41 -32.06 -12.24 -14.08
N ASP A 42 -31.97 -11.81 -15.34
CA ASP A 42 -30.72 -11.38 -16.00
C ASP A 42 -30.58 -9.84 -16.15
N ARG A 43 -31.57 -9.05 -15.69
CA ARG A 43 -31.69 -7.61 -15.99
C ARG A 43 -32.17 -6.80 -14.81
N PHE A 44 -31.50 -5.67 -14.60
CA PHE A 44 -31.95 -4.67 -13.64
C PHE A 44 -31.62 -3.26 -14.09
N VAL A 45 -32.35 -2.30 -13.54
CA VAL A 45 -32.11 -0.87 -13.75
C VAL A 45 -31.55 -0.31 -12.46
N ALA A 46 -30.33 0.23 -12.50
CA ALA A 46 -29.70 0.90 -11.37
C ALA A 46 -29.84 2.41 -11.54
N THR A 47 -30.34 3.09 -10.51
CA THR A 47 -30.39 4.55 -10.45
C THR A 47 -29.37 5.05 -9.44
N THR A 48 -28.43 5.86 -9.90
CA THR A 48 -27.41 6.52 -9.07
C THR A 48 -27.56 8.04 -9.16
N ALA A 49 -26.70 8.79 -8.47
CA ALA A 49 -26.63 10.24 -8.62
C ALA A 49 -26.32 10.70 -10.06
N ASP A 50 -25.64 9.85 -10.85
CA ASP A 50 -25.25 10.13 -12.24
C ASP A 50 -26.36 9.84 -13.25
N GLY A 51 -27.46 9.20 -12.81
CA GLY A 51 -28.61 8.88 -13.63
C GLY A 51 -29.04 7.42 -13.56
N GLU A 52 -29.91 7.05 -14.50
CA GLU A 52 -30.41 5.69 -14.66
C GLU A 52 -29.51 4.89 -15.60
N ARG A 53 -29.25 3.62 -15.25
CA ARG A 53 -28.40 2.71 -16.03
C ARG A 53 -29.01 1.32 -16.10
N ARG A 54 -29.21 0.81 -17.31
CA ARG A 54 -29.69 -0.54 -17.58
C ARG A 54 -28.53 -1.53 -17.56
N VAL A 55 -28.58 -2.52 -16.67
CA VAL A 55 -27.51 -3.50 -16.49
C VAL A 55 -28.04 -4.88 -16.84
N GLY A 56 -27.37 -5.53 -17.78
CA GLY A 56 -27.60 -6.92 -18.16
C GLY A 56 -26.48 -7.84 -17.65
N VAL A 57 -26.79 -9.12 -17.40
CA VAL A 57 -25.78 -10.11 -17.01
C VAL A 57 -25.65 -11.17 -18.09
N VAL A 58 -24.42 -11.38 -18.57
CA VAL A 58 -24.08 -12.44 -19.53
C VAL A 58 -23.31 -13.51 -18.80
N HIS A 59 -23.91 -14.70 -18.66
CA HIS A 59 -23.30 -15.82 -17.95
C HIS A 59 -22.67 -16.85 -18.91
N PRO A 60 -21.49 -17.43 -18.59
CA PRO A 60 -20.79 -18.41 -19.43
C PRO A 60 -21.64 -19.62 -19.86
N ALA A 61 -22.53 -20.08 -19.00
CA ALA A 61 -23.37 -21.25 -19.27
C ALA A 61 -24.43 -20.99 -20.35
N ALA A 62 -24.74 -19.72 -20.63
CA ALA A 62 -25.66 -19.35 -21.69
C ALA A 62 -24.97 -19.42 -23.06
N ALA A 63 -25.80 -19.68 -24.08
CA ALA A 63 -25.46 -19.54 -25.50
C ALA A 63 -24.91 -18.11 -25.79
N PRO A 64 -24.48 -17.76 -27.01
CA PRO A 64 -23.98 -16.40 -27.28
C PRO A 64 -24.93 -15.34 -26.71
N PRO A 65 -24.39 -14.20 -26.21
CA PRO A 65 -25.18 -13.21 -25.48
C PRO A 65 -26.41 -12.82 -26.30
N ASP A 66 -27.57 -12.85 -25.64
CA ASP A 66 -28.84 -12.49 -26.27
C ASP A 66 -28.71 -11.10 -26.92
N PRO A 67 -28.85 -10.98 -28.26
CA PRO A 67 -28.77 -9.69 -28.93
C PRO A 67 -29.80 -8.68 -28.38
N GLY A 68 -30.95 -9.17 -27.89
CA GLY A 68 -31.95 -8.34 -27.24
C GLY A 68 -31.49 -7.76 -25.90
N LEU A 69 -30.67 -8.50 -25.14
CA LEU A 69 -30.04 -8.02 -23.91
C LEU A 69 -29.02 -6.90 -24.23
N LEU A 70 -28.14 -7.14 -25.21
CA LEU A 70 -27.12 -6.17 -25.61
C LEU A 70 -27.72 -4.88 -26.16
N ALA A 71 -28.80 -4.96 -26.94
CA ALA A 71 -29.50 -3.79 -27.45
C ALA A 71 -30.23 -2.99 -26.35
N TRP A 72 -30.56 -3.63 -25.22
CA TRP A 72 -31.25 -3.00 -24.11
C TRP A 72 -30.32 -2.41 -23.05
N ALA A 73 -29.14 -3.00 -22.83
CA ALA A 73 -28.27 -2.65 -21.71
C ALA A 73 -27.34 -1.46 -22.01
N ASP A 74 -27.09 -0.63 -20.99
CA ASP A 74 -26.04 0.40 -20.98
C ASP A 74 -24.73 -0.16 -20.38
N ALA A 75 -24.82 -1.22 -19.57
CA ALA A 75 -23.69 -2.02 -19.12
C ALA A 75 -24.00 -3.52 -19.09
N VAL A 76 -22.99 -4.34 -19.31
CA VAL A 76 -23.07 -5.79 -19.22
C VAL A 76 -22.05 -6.33 -18.25
N VAL A 77 -22.52 -7.13 -17.29
CA VAL A 77 -21.67 -7.91 -16.40
C VAL A 77 -21.26 -9.20 -17.11
N ALA A 78 -19.96 -9.37 -17.35
CA ALA A 78 -19.36 -10.51 -18.04
C ALA A 78 -18.21 -11.07 -17.18
N PRO A 79 -18.51 -11.83 -16.12
CA PRO A 79 -17.52 -12.18 -15.10
C PRO A 79 -16.42 -13.13 -15.61
N ASP A 80 -16.67 -13.86 -16.69
CA ASP A 80 -15.71 -14.79 -17.30
C ASP A 80 -14.75 -14.12 -18.29
N GLY A 81 -14.87 -12.80 -18.49
CA GLY A 81 -14.05 -12.05 -19.44
C GLY A 81 -14.34 -12.41 -20.90
N ARG A 82 -15.51 -13.01 -21.20
CA ARG A 82 -15.91 -13.24 -22.59
C ARG A 82 -15.93 -11.92 -23.36
N PRO A 83 -15.41 -11.91 -24.59
CA PRO A 83 -15.46 -10.73 -25.43
C PRO A 83 -16.92 -10.41 -25.76
N VAL A 84 -17.44 -9.35 -25.14
CA VAL A 84 -18.66 -8.69 -25.60
C VAL A 84 -18.29 -7.86 -26.84
N PRO A 85 -19.04 -7.94 -27.95
CA PRO A 85 -18.74 -7.16 -29.14
C PRO A 85 -18.62 -5.67 -28.80
N ARG A 86 -17.43 -5.10 -29.02
CA ARG A 86 -17.17 -3.68 -28.71
C ARG A 86 -18.06 -2.72 -29.49
N ASP A 87 -18.53 -3.15 -30.66
CA ASP A 87 -19.41 -2.38 -31.52
C ASP A 87 -20.82 -2.21 -30.93
N ALA A 88 -21.15 -2.87 -29.82
CA ALA A 88 -22.43 -2.72 -29.13
C ALA A 88 -22.55 -1.38 -28.37
N GLY A 89 -21.45 -0.68 -28.11
CA GLY A 89 -21.47 0.57 -27.33
C GLY A 89 -21.88 0.39 -25.86
N VAL A 90 -21.72 -0.82 -25.33
CA VAL A 90 -22.10 -1.20 -23.97
C VAL A 90 -20.84 -1.33 -23.12
N ASP A 91 -20.85 -0.76 -21.92
CA ASP A 91 -19.74 -0.91 -20.98
C ASP A 91 -19.69 -2.33 -20.41
N VAL A 92 -18.50 -2.93 -20.38
CA VAL A 92 -18.32 -4.30 -19.90
C VAL A 92 -17.73 -4.27 -18.49
N LEU A 93 -18.44 -4.91 -17.55
CA LEU A 93 -18.01 -5.11 -16.17
C LEU A 93 -17.57 -6.56 -16.00
N ASP A 94 -16.26 -6.80 -16.02
CA ASP A 94 -15.69 -8.12 -15.73
C ASP A 94 -15.58 -8.39 -14.23
N ALA A 95 -15.18 -9.62 -13.86
CA ALA A 95 -15.02 -9.97 -12.44
C ALA A 95 -13.97 -9.10 -11.73
N ALA A 96 -12.96 -8.61 -12.44
CA ALA A 96 -11.97 -7.70 -11.86
C ALA A 96 -12.57 -6.31 -11.59
N ALA A 97 -13.44 -5.81 -12.46
CA ALA A 97 -14.18 -4.57 -12.26
C ALA A 97 -15.15 -4.68 -11.08
N LEU A 98 -15.88 -5.80 -10.98
CA LEU A 98 -16.72 -6.10 -9.81
C LEU A 98 -15.89 -6.21 -8.53
N GLY A 99 -14.73 -6.88 -8.58
CA GLY A 99 -13.82 -7.00 -7.45
C GLY A 99 -13.30 -5.65 -6.99
N ARG A 100 -12.96 -4.75 -7.91
CA ARG A 100 -12.60 -3.35 -7.59
C ARG A 100 -13.76 -2.60 -6.96
N GLN A 101 -14.97 -2.72 -7.49
CA GLN A 101 -16.15 -2.08 -6.89
C GLN A 101 -16.43 -2.62 -5.48
N LEU A 102 -16.33 -3.93 -5.28
CA LEU A 102 -16.52 -4.55 -3.97
C LEU A 102 -15.44 -4.12 -2.97
N ALA A 103 -14.19 -3.96 -3.40
CA ALA A 103 -13.08 -3.59 -2.54
C ALA A 103 -13.05 -2.09 -2.18
N TYR A 104 -13.54 -1.22 -3.05
CA TYR A 104 -13.35 0.23 -2.91
C TYR A 104 -14.63 1.06 -2.86
N ALA A 105 -15.77 0.51 -3.30
CA ALA A 105 -17.02 1.26 -3.36
C ALA A 105 -17.99 0.92 -2.21
N VAL A 106 -17.68 -0.08 -1.40
CA VAL A 106 -18.45 -0.46 -0.21
C VAL A 106 -17.50 -0.76 0.95
N ASP A 107 -17.98 -0.67 2.18
CA ASP A 107 -17.19 -1.05 3.34
C ASP A 107 -16.94 -2.56 3.39
N ARG A 108 -15.90 -2.96 4.14
CA ARG A 108 -15.42 -4.34 4.20
C ARG A 108 -16.43 -5.32 4.79
N GLN A 109 -17.26 -4.88 5.75
CA GLN A 109 -18.28 -5.72 6.35
C GLN A 109 -19.40 -5.98 5.35
N THR A 110 -19.87 -4.93 4.66
CA THR A 110 -20.85 -5.04 3.58
C THR A 110 -20.34 -5.92 2.44
N ALA A 111 -19.08 -5.75 2.02
CA ALA A 111 -18.46 -6.61 1.00
C ALA A 111 -18.51 -8.10 1.38
N ARG A 112 -18.14 -8.43 2.63
CA ARG A 112 -18.19 -9.80 3.17
C ARG A 112 -19.62 -10.32 3.24
N GLN A 113 -20.55 -9.49 3.68
CA GLN A 113 -21.97 -9.84 3.75
C GLN A 113 -22.52 -10.16 2.37
N LEU A 114 -22.25 -9.33 1.35
CA LEU A 114 -22.68 -9.57 -0.03
C LEU A 114 -22.12 -10.90 -0.57
N LEU A 115 -20.84 -11.17 -0.35
CA LEU A 115 -20.23 -12.44 -0.77
C LEU A 115 -20.86 -13.66 -0.08
N HIS A 116 -21.14 -13.54 1.21
CA HIS A 116 -21.76 -14.61 1.98
C HIS A 116 -23.21 -14.85 1.58
N GLU A 117 -23.99 -13.79 1.40
CA GLU A 117 -25.41 -13.90 1.05
C GLU A 117 -25.60 -14.48 -0.35
N GLN A 118 -24.82 -14.01 -1.32
CA GLN A 118 -25.00 -14.35 -2.73
C GLN A 118 -24.27 -15.63 -3.12
N PHE A 119 -23.04 -15.83 -2.63
CA PHE A 119 -22.22 -16.97 -3.04
C PHE A 119 -22.01 -18.01 -1.95
N ARG A 120 -22.56 -17.81 -0.75
CA ARG A 120 -22.27 -18.63 0.45
C ARG A 120 -20.77 -18.73 0.73
N TRP A 121 -20.01 -17.73 0.29
CA TRP A 121 -18.57 -17.66 0.45
C TRP A 121 -18.21 -16.55 1.43
N SER A 122 -17.49 -16.92 2.48
CA SER A 122 -16.89 -15.96 3.38
C SER A 122 -15.40 -15.92 3.09
N PRO A 123 -14.82 -14.76 2.73
CA PRO A 123 -13.37 -14.64 2.71
C PRO A 123 -12.82 -15.03 4.08
N PRO A 124 -11.68 -15.75 4.16
CA PRO A 124 -11.01 -15.94 5.44
C PRO A 124 -10.80 -14.58 6.09
N ASP A 125 -11.15 -14.49 7.37
CA ASP A 125 -10.86 -13.30 8.14
C ASP A 125 -9.35 -13.27 8.37
N PRO A 126 -8.60 -12.30 7.84
CA PRO A 126 -7.15 -12.30 8.04
C PRO A 126 -6.79 -12.11 9.51
N ASP A 127 -7.75 -11.72 10.35
CA ASP A 127 -7.57 -11.52 11.78
C ASP A 127 -7.90 -12.80 12.60
N ALA A 128 -8.47 -13.84 11.98
CA ALA A 128 -8.87 -15.07 12.69
C ALA A 128 -7.74 -16.12 12.82
N GLU A 129 -6.59 -15.93 12.17
CA GLU A 129 -5.50 -16.91 12.22
C GLU A 129 -4.61 -16.79 13.48
N ASP A 130 -4.70 -15.70 14.25
CA ASP A 130 -3.86 -15.52 15.45
C ASP A 130 -4.43 -16.14 16.73
N ASP A 131 -5.74 -16.40 16.82
CA ASP A 131 -6.36 -16.97 18.03
C ASP A 131 -6.31 -18.51 18.09
N ALA A 132 -5.83 -19.18 17.03
CA ALA A 132 -5.88 -20.64 16.91
C ALA A 132 -4.59 -21.38 17.34
N THR A 133 -3.63 -20.73 17.99
CA THR A 133 -2.42 -21.39 18.52
C THR A 133 -2.60 -21.94 19.94
N GLY A 134 -3.71 -22.64 20.16
CA GLY A 134 -3.89 -23.57 21.27
C GLY A 134 -3.60 -25.00 20.83
N SER A 135 -2.32 -25.40 20.86
CA SER A 135 -1.85 -26.80 20.90
C SER A 135 -2.44 -27.78 19.87
N THR A 136 -1.77 -27.99 18.74
CA THR A 136 -1.69 -29.35 18.17
C THR A 136 -0.40 -29.57 17.39
N GLU A 137 0.42 -30.44 17.96
CA GLU A 137 1.56 -31.09 17.34
C GLU A 137 1.05 -32.07 16.25
N ALA A 138 1.60 -31.95 15.04
CA ALA A 138 1.80 -33.00 14.02
C ALA A 138 1.27 -32.73 12.58
N ALA A 139 2.18 -33.02 11.64
CA ALA A 139 2.01 -33.47 10.25
C ALA A 139 1.75 -32.41 9.16
N VAL A 140 2.85 -32.00 8.53
CA VAL A 140 2.89 -31.33 7.21
C VAL A 140 2.69 -32.38 6.10
N PRO A 141 1.73 -32.21 5.17
CA PRO A 141 1.84 -32.76 3.84
C PRO A 141 2.33 -31.68 2.86
N ALA A 142 3.29 -32.09 2.04
CA ALA A 142 3.84 -31.32 0.95
C ALA A 142 2.84 -31.14 -0.21
N GLY A 143 2.92 -29.97 -0.84
CA GLY A 143 2.43 -29.76 -2.21
C GLY A 143 1.52 -28.55 -2.32
N TYR A 144 2.02 -27.45 -2.87
CA TYR A 144 1.49 -26.79 -4.07
C TYR A 144 2.49 -25.68 -4.47
N GLY A 145 2.84 -25.67 -5.75
CA GLY A 145 4.06 -25.05 -6.27
C GLY A 145 3.91 -23.57 -6.59
N ALA A 146 4.91 -22.79 -6.16
CA ALA A 146 5.25 -21.51 -6.75
C ALA A 146 6.34 -21.76 -7.81
N THR A 147 5.95 -21.84 -9.07
CA THR A 147 6.87 -21.68 -10.20
C THR A 147 6.51 -20.39 -10.89
N LEU A 148 7.37 -19.37 -10.76
CA LEU A 148 7.75 -18.45 -11.84
C LEU A 148 8.88 -17.54 -11.31
N LEU A 149 9.90 -17.35 -12.16
CA LEU A 149 11.07 -16.46 -12.04
C LEU A 149 12.33 -17.02 -11.34
N SER A 150 12.89 -18.07 -11.94
CA SER A 150 14.33 -18.34 -11.88
C SER A 150 15.02 -17.84 -13.16
N ALA A 151 15.64 -16.66 -13.08
CA ALA A 151 16.64 -16.22 -14.04
C ALA A 151 17.69 -15.30 -13.39
N ALA A 152 18.87 -15.89 -13.17
CA ALA A 152 20.20 -15.27 -13.02
C ALA A 152 20.42 -14.20 -11.92
N LEU A 153 20.87 -14.66 -10.73
CA LEU A 153 21.57 -13.81 -9.75
C LEU A 153 23.06 -14.17 -9.70
N GLY A 154 23.89 -13.19 -10.06
CA GLY A 154 25.16 -12.99 -9.35
C GLY A 154 24.82 -12.51 -7.93
N ARG A 155 25.56 -13.01 -6.93
CA ARG A 155 25.30 -12.75 -5.50
C ARG A 155 25.47 -11.26 -5.17
N SER A 156 24.37 -10.51 -5.07
CA SER A 156 24.32 -9.22 -4.37
C SER A 156 23.47 -9.39 -3.11
N GLN A 157 23.98 -8.93 -1.96
CA GLN A 157 23.19 -8.84 -0.74
C GLN A 157 22.41 -7.53 -0.80
N VAL A 158 21.10 -7.62 -1.07
CA VAL A 158 20.21 -6.46 -1.03
C VAL A 158 19.73 -6.28 0.41
N VAL A 159 20.33 -5.33 1.13
CA VAL A 159 19.80 -4.85 2.40
C VAL A 159 18.73 -3.81 2.09
N LEU A 160 17.46 -4.20 2.22
CA LEU A 160 16.35 -3.26 2.08
C LEU A 160 16.10 -2.59 3.44
N ALA A 161 16.62 -1.38 3.62
CA ALA A 161 16.24 -0.49 4.70
C ALA A 161 15.21 0.52 4.17
N ALA A 162 13.94 0.30 4.48
CA ALA A 162 12.90 1.30 4.27
C ALA A 162 12.61 1.97 5.62
N VAL A 163 12.69 3.30 5.67
CA VAL A 163 12.33 4.08 6.86
C VAL A 163 10.96 4.68 6.58
N LEU A 164 9.92 4.10 7.19
CA LEU A 164 8.58 4.69 7.20
C LEU A 164 8.48 5.62 8.40
N VAL A 165 8.26 6.91 8.16
CA VAL A 165 7.99 7.89 9.22
C VAL A 165 6.49 8.14 9.26
N LEU A 166 5.81 7.52 10.23
CA LEU A 166 4.40 7.79 10.54
C LEU A 166 4.33 8.98 11.52
N ALA A 167 4.05 10.16 10.99
CA ALA A 167 3.73 11.33 11.81
C ALA A 167 2.21 11.42 11.96
N VAL A 168 1.68 11.05 13.12
CA VAL A 168 0.27 11.31 13.46
C VAL A 168 0.16 12.79 13.82
N ALA A 169 -0.30 13.60 12.86
CA ALA A 169 -0.59 15.00 13.11
C ALA A 169 -1.87 15.11 13.94
N GLY A 170 -1.72 15.15 15.27
CA GLY A 170 -2.75 15.71 16.14
C GLY A 170 -3.00 17.15 15.71
N GLY A 171 -4.21 17.43 15.21
CA GLY A 171 -4.58 18.72 14.66
C GLY A 171 -4.33 19.86 15.66
N LEU A 172 -3.29 20.65 15.41
CA LEU A 172 -3.16 22.00 15.90
C LEU A 172 -3.06 22.92 14.69
N ALA A 173 -4.09 23.75 14.50
CA ALA A 173 -4.11 24.77 13.47
C ALA A 173 -2.97 25.78 13.72
N VAL A 174 -1.90 25.70 12.93
CA VAL A 174 -0.85 26.72 12.91
C VAL A 174 -1.32 27.85 12.00
N VAL A 175 -1.70 28.98 12.61
CA VAL A 175 -1.86 30.25 11.92
C VAL A 175 -0.49 30.68 11.40
N VAL A 176 -0.29 30.62 10.08
CA VAL A 176 0.91 31.18 9.46
C VAL A 176 0.72 32.68 9.32
N ALA A 177 1.43 33.44 10.14
CA ALA A 177 1.61 34.87 9.95
C ALA A 177 2.55 35.10 8.75
N GLU A 178 2.06 35.84 7.76
CA GLU A 178 2.87 36.48 6.71
C GLU A 178 3.92 37.39 7.34
N GLU A 179 5.20 37.14 7.10
CA GLU A 179 6.20 38.20 7.09
C GLU A 179 6.83 38.34 5.70
N ARG A 180 6.44 39.43 5.05
CA ARG A 180 7.16 40.04 3.93
C ARG A 180 8.55 40.47 4.42
N GLY A 181 9.59 40.08 3.70
CA GLY A 181 10.93 40.62 3.90
C GLY A 181 11.80 40.39 2.67
N ALA A 182 11.81 41.38 1.78
CA ALA A 182 12.76 41.44 0.69
C ALA A 182 14.12 41.86 1.23
N GLU A 183 15.19 41.14 0.89
CA GLU A 183 16.50 41.77 0.77
C GLU A 183 17.39 41.07 -0.26
N ARG A 184 18.02 41.94 -1.06
CA ARG A 184 18.86 41.70 -2.21
C ARG A 184 20.30 41.90 -1.75
N VAL A 185 21.18 40.91 -1.90
CA VAL A 185 22.65 41.13 -1.90
C VAL A 185 23.30 40.22 -2.96
N GLU A 186 24.20 40.86 -3.71
CA GLU A 186 25.00 40.42 -4.85
C GLU A 186 26.05 39.32 -4.57
N PRO A 187 26.66 38.72 -5.62
CA PRO A 187 27.52 37.54 -5.50
C PRO A 187 28.99 37.91 -5.21
N GLY A 188 29.57 37.25 -4.19
CA GLY A 188 30.99 37.36 -3.84
C GLY A 188 31.73 36.04 -4.07
N ALA A 189 32.66 36.04 -5.03
CA ALA A 189 33.64 34.99 -5.27
C ALA A 189 34.65 34.89 -4.12
N GLY A 190 35.01 33.68 -3.70
CA GLY A 190 36.03 33.45 -2.69
C GLY A 190 36.48 32.01 -2.63
N ALA A 191 37.63 31.74 -3.25
CA ALA A 191 38.33 30.47 -3.25
C ALA A 191 38.90 30.12 -1.86
N GLY A 192 39.04 28.82 -1.57
CA GLY A 192 39.86 28.34 -0.46
C GLY A 192 39.55 26.92 -0.02
N THR A 193 40.19 25.93 -0.65
CA THR A 193 40.24 24.53 -0.18
C THR A 193 41.42 24.37 0.78
N PRO A 194 41.22 23.99 2.05
CA PRO A 194 42.31 23.46 2.86
C PRO A 194 42.37 21.92 2.80
N THR A 195 43.51 21.44 2.31
CA THR A 195 44.01 20.06 2.39
C THR A 195 44.37 19.69 3.84
N PRO A 196 43.91 18.56 4.41
CA PRO A 196 44.42 18.08 5.68
C PRO A 196 45.72 17.27 5.53
N THR A 197 46.73 17.69 6.29
CA THR A 197 48.05 17.11 6.54
C THR A 197 47.98 15.78 7.32
N PRO A 198 48.81 14.77 7.01
CA PRO A 198 48.94 13.56 7.84
C PRO A 198 50.01 13.74 8.94
N PRO A 199 49.74 13.38 10.21
CA PRO A 199 50.78 13.05 11.19
C PRO A 199 51.09 11.54 11.08
N GLY A 200 52.33 11.06 10.97
CA GLY A 200 53.51 11.37 11.77
C GLY A 200 53.77 10.19 12.71
N ILE A 201 54.52 9.19 12.22
CA ILE A 201 54.96 8.00 12.97
C ILE A 201 56.13 8.38 13.88
N PRO A 202 56.12 7.97 15.16
CA PRO A 202 57.35 7.71 15.89
C PRO A 202 57.44 6.25 16.34
N ASP A 203 58.54 5.62 15.92
CA ASP A 203 59.07 4.37 16.47
C ASP A 203 59.69 4.61 17.87
N GLY A 204 59.68 3.59 18.71
CA GLY A 204 60.84 3.28 19.54
C GLY A 204 60.65 3.14 21.06
N GLU A 205 60.91 1.91 21.52
CA GLU A 205 61.49 1.51 22.82
C GLU A 205 60.59 1.19 24.02
N SER A 206 60.48 -0.13 24.24
CA SER A 206 60.57 -0.93 25.47
C SER A 206 60.56 -0.20 26.83
N THR A 207 59.79 -0.71 27.81
CA THR A 207 60.24 -1.60 28.90
C THR A 207 59.21 -1.64 30.04
N SER A 208 59.14 -2.80 30.71
CA SER A 208 58.62 -3.06 32.07
C SER A 208 57.14 -3.46 32.23
N THR A 209 56.96 -4.76 32.51
CA THR A 209 55.75 -5.41 33.01
C THR A 209 55.59 -5.15 34.51
N PRO A 210 54.52 -4.48 34.97
CA PRO A 210 54.08 -4.57 36.35
C PRO A 210 53.06 -5.71 36.50
N ALA A 211 53.21 -6.50 37.55
CA ALA A 211 52.24 -7.51 37.95
C ALA A 211 50.91 -6.84 38.31
N GLY A 212 49.90 -7.00 37.45
CA GLY A 212 48.57 -6.43 37.61
C GLY A 212 47.68 -7.31 38.49
N THR A 213 47.29 -6.76 39.63
CA THR A 213 46.22 -7.22 40.51
C THR A 213 44.94 -7.52 39.71
N THR A 214 44.42 -8.74 39.84
CA THR A 214 43.12 -9.15 39.30
C THR A 214 42.02 -8.30 39.92
N ALA A 215 41.61 -7.22 39.24
CA ALA A 215 40.44 -6.45 39.59
C ALA A 215 39.19 -7.31 39.32
N THR A 216 38.44 -7.60 40.38
CA THR A 216 37.11 -8.21 40.26
C THR A 216 36.21 -7.26 39.45
N PRO A 217 35.62 -7.71 38.33
CA PRO A 217 34.74 -6.86 37.54
C PRO A 217 33.56 -6.43 38.41
N THR A 218 33.41 -5.12 38.60
CA THR A 218 32.17 -4.56 39.14
C THR A 218 31.08 -4.81 38.09
N PRO A 219 29.95 -5.45 38.45
CA PRO A 219 28.86 -5.66 37.52
C PRO A 219 28.48 -4.34 36.84
N ALA A 220 28.38 -4.34 35.51
CA ALA A 220 27.86 -3.18 34.79
C ALA A 220 26.47 -2.84 35.37
N PRO A 221 26.16 -1.55 35.61
CA PRO A 221 24.84 -1.17 36.08
C PRO A 221 23.78 -1.77 35.15
N LEU A 222 22.75 -2.39 35.74
CA LEU A 222 21.59 -2.86 34.99
C LEU A 222 21.06 -1.67 34.18
N PRO A 223 20.71 -1.85 32.89
CA PRO A 223 20.02 -0.80 32.15
C PRO A 223 18.78 -0.39 32.95
N ASP A 224 18.60 0.91 33.14
CA ASP A 224 17.41 1.45 33.78
C ASP A 224 16.16 0.92 33.05
N PRO A 225 15.11 0.52 33.78
CA PRO A 225 13.87 0.08 33.16
C PRO A 225 13.37 1.16 32.21
N ALA A 226 13.01 0.75 30.99
CA ALA A 226 12.40 1.66 30.01
C ALA A 226 11.17 2.33 30.67
N PRO A 227 10.95 3.63 30.42
CA PRO A 227 9.77 4.31 30.94
C PRO A 227 8.50 3.58 30.47
N ASP A 228 7.58 3.33 31.41
CA ASP A 228 6.26 2.78 31.08
C ASP A 228 5.54 3.77 30.15
N VAL A 229 5.30 3.35 28.91
CA VAL A 229 4.51 4.10 27.95
C VAL A 229 3.06 3.65 28.09
N ASP A 230 2.16 4.57 28.47
CA ASP A 230 0.74 4.25 28.60
C ASP A 230 0.17 3.81 27.25
N SER A 231 -0.51 2.66 27.21
CA SER A 231 -1.10 2.12 25.98
C SER A 231 -2.11 3.07 25.32
N ALA A 232 -2.67 4.01 26.08
CA ALA A 232 -3.59 5.03 25.57
C ALA A 232 -2.90 6.07 24.66
N ASP A 233 -1.58 6.24 24.77
CA ASP A 233 -0.80 7.17 23.97
C ASP A 233 -0.20 6.52 22.71
N MET A 234 -0.40 5.21 22.53
CA MET A 234 0.09 4.49 21.35
C MET A 234 -0.82 4.72 20.13
N PRO A 235 -0.24 4.87 18.93
CA PRO A 235 -1.01 4.84 17.69
C PRO A 235 -1.82 3.54 17.58
N PRO A 236 -3.05 3.57 17.02
CA PRO A 236 -3.83 2.35 16.82
C PRO A 236 -3.05 1.30 16.03
N GLY A 237 -3.06 0.05 16.51
CA GLY A 237 -2.35 -1.08 15.92
C GLY A 237 -0.88 -1.22 16.35
N LEU A 238 -0.40 -0.38 17.26
CA LEU A 238 0.88 -0.54 17.94
C LEU A 238 0.64 -0.83 19.42
N ASP A 239 1.43 -1.73 19.99
CA ASP A 239 1.42 -1.99 21.43
C ASP A 239 2.75 -1.59 22.12
N PRO A 240 2.76 -1.50 23.47
CA PRO A 240 3.99 -1.23 24.22
C PRO A 240 5.05 -2.34 24.12
N SER A 241 4.67 -3.56 23.75
CA SER A 241 5.61 -4.67 23.49
C SER A 241 6.44 -4.45 22.22
N GLY A 242 5.97 -3.59 21.32
CA GLY A 242 6.56 -3.37 20.00
C GLY A 242 6.00 -4.31 18.93
N ASP A 243 4.96 -5.08 19.25
CA ASP A 243 4.20 -5.87 18.30
C ASP A 243 3.25 -4.95 17.51
N ILE A 244 2.95 -5.37 16.28
CA ILE A 244 2.20 -4.57 15.31
C ILE A 244 0.97 -5.38 14.88
N ASP A 245 -0.22 -4.92 15.28
CA ASP A 245 -1.46 -5.35 14.66
C ASP A 245 -1.60 -4.62 13.31
N ARG A 246 -1.22 -5.36 12.26
CA ARG A 246 -1.18 -4.87 10.90
C ARG A 246 -2.54 -4.39 10.40
N GLY A 247 -3.61 -5.14 10.70
CA GLY A 247 -4.95 -4.83 10.22
C GLY A 247 -5.42 -3.50 10.79
N VAL A 248 -5.33 -3.37 12.12
CA VAL A 248 -5.71 -2.15 12.84
C VAL A 248 -4.85 -0.96 12.41
N LEU A 249 -3.54 -1.14 12.26
CA LEU A 249 -2.65 -0.05 11.86
C LEU A 249 -2.96 0.44 10.44
N VAL A 250 -3.18 -0.46 9.48
CA VAL A 250 -3.53 -0.10 8.10
C VAL A 250 -4.89 0.61 8.03
N ASP A 251 -5.89 0.11 8.75
CA ASP A 251 -7.24 0.67 8.76
C ASP A 251 -7.29 2.05 9.45
N ALA A 252 -6.59 2.21 10.57
CA ALA A 252 -6.47 3.49 11.25
C ALA A 252 -5.75 4.52 10.38
N HIS A 253 -4.66 4.09 9.73
CA HIS A 253 -3.90 4.95 8.82
C HIS A 253 -4.72 5.38 7.61
N GLY A 254 -5.47 4.45 7.00
CA GLY A 254 -6.40 4.74 5.91
C GLY A 254 -7.50 5.72 6.33
N SER A 255 -8.09 5.52 7.52
CA SER A 255 -9.17 6.37 8.05
C SER A 255 -8.73 7.81 8.34
N ILE A 256 -7.51 7.99 8.85
CA ILE A 256 -6.94 9.31 9.12
C ILE A 256 -6.73 10.07 7.80
N LEU A 257 -6.09 9.43 6.82
CA LEU A 257 -5.72 10.06 5.57
C LEU A 257 -6.92 10.30 4.64
N GLY A 258 -7.91 9.42 4.64
CA GLY A 258 -9.10 9.58 3.79
C GLY A 258 -9.94 10.83 4.08
N ASN A 259 -9.75 11.45 5.24
CA ASN A 259 -10.47 12.67 5.64
C ASN A 259 -9.56 13.90 5.76
N THR A 260 -8.30 13.81 5.33
CA THR A 260 -7.33 14.90 5.49
C THR A 260 -6.50 15.12 4.23
N SER A 261 -6.05 16.37 4.04
CA SER A 261 -4.97 16.61 3.09
C SER A 261 -3.68 16.06 3.66
N TYR A 262 -2.87 15.39 2.83
CA TYR A 262 -1.64 14.77 3.31
C TYR A 262 -0.48 14.89 2.32
N ARG A 263 0.72 14.71 2.85
CA ARG A 263 1.95 14.56 2.07
C ARG A 263 2.62 13.24 2.46
N LEU A 264 2.75 12.35 1.49
CA LEU A 264 3.50 11.11 1.59
C LEU A 264 4.84 11.28 0.89
N THR A 265 5.92 10.83 1.53
CA THR A 265 7.24 10.71 0.90
C THR A 265 7.73 9.29 1.06
N LEU A 266 7.88 8.56 -0.04
CA LEU A 266 8.43 7.21 -0.06
C LEU A 266 9.84 7.26 -0.67
N THR A 267 10.82 6.71 0.05
CA THR A 267 12.20 6.60 -0.44
C THR A 267 12.64 5.15 -0.43
N TYR A 268 12.91 4.62 -1.62
CA TYR A 268 13.49 3.31 -1.83
C TYR A 268 14.97 3.46 -2.21
N ARG A 269 15.85 2.73 -1.54
CA ARG A 269 17.29 2.79 -1.78
C ARG A 269 17.83 1.38 -1.91
N GLU A 270 18.50 1.10 -3.03
CA GLU A 270 19.30 -0.10 -3.17
C GLU A 270 20.75 0.21 -2.83
N THR A 271 21.37 -0.73 -2.13
CA THR A 271 22.80 -0.69 -1.84
C THR A 271 23.45 -2.00 -2.22
N GLU A 272 24.63 -1.92 -2.79
CA GLU A 272 25.52 -3.05 -3.06
C GLU A 272 26.83 -2.81 -2.30
N ASN A 273 27.23 -3.78 -1.46
CA ASN A 273 28.43 -3.66 -0.61
C ASN A 273 28.45 -2.37 0.24
N GLY A 274 27.29 -1.97 0.78
CA GLY A 274 27.12 -0.76 1.59
C GLY A 274 27.13 0.56 0.82
N ARG A 275 27.24 0.53 -0.52
CA ARG A 275 27.20 1.73 -1.36
C ARG A 275 25.87 1.82 -2.11
N PRO A 276 25.23 3.00 -2.18
CA PRO A 276 23.99 3.15 -2.95
C PRO A 276 24.24 2.91 -4.43
N THR A 277 23.47 2.00 -5.04
CA THR A 277 23.47 1.74 -6.48
C THR A 277 22.35 2.51 -7.17
N GLY A 278 21.23 2.69 -6.49
CA GLY A 278 20.14 3.53 -6.96
C GLY A 278 19.22 3.99 -5.83
N VAL A 279 18.47 5.05 -6.12
CA VAL A 279 17.48 5.65 -5.23
C VAL A 279 16.25 6.01 -6.04
N HIS A 280 15.08 5.70 -5.50
CA HIS A 280 13.78 6.12 -5.99
C HIS A 280 13.06 6.89 -4.89
N THR A 281 12.50 8.03 -5.22
CA THR A 281 11.77 8.88 -4.28
C THR A 281 10.45 9.31 -4.90
N GLU A 282 9.35 9.08 -4.20
CA GLU A 282 8.02 9.56 -4.56
C GLU A 282 7.57 10.56 -3.50
N THR A 283 7.19 11.76 -3.93
CA THR A 283 6.49 12.73 -3.08
C THR A 283 5.08 12.91 -3.61
N ILE A 284 4.11 12.40 -2.86
CA ILE A 284 2.68 12.52 -3.17
C ILE A 284 2.09 13.58 -2.23
N ARG A 285 1.38 14.55 -2.78
CA ARG A 285 0.60 15.54 -2.04
C ARG A 285 -0.85 15.42 -2.48
N VAL A 286 -1.74 15.17 -1.54
CA VAL A 286 -3.17 15.09 -1.80
C VAL A 286 -3.87 16.17 -1.00
N GLU A 287 -4.59 17.06 -1.69
CA GLU A 287 -5.50 18.01 -1.05
C GLU A 287 -6.89 17.38 -0.93
N ASN A 288 -7.32 16.69 -1.99
CA ASN A 288 -8.51 15.85 -2.06
C ASN A 288 -8.43 14.93 -3.30
N GLU A 289 -9.44 14.09 -3.51
CA GLU A 289 -9.52 13.10 -4.60
C GLU A 289 -9.29 13.69 -6.01
N THR A 290 -9.64 14.96 -6.21
CA THR A 290 -9.54 15.63 -7.52
C THR A 290 -8.33 16.55 -7.64
N ARG A 291 -7.63 16.83 -6.54
CA ARG A 291 -6.51 17.77 -6.50
C ARG A 291 -5.32 17.17 -5.75
N TYR A 292 -4.29 16.85 -6.52
CA TYR A 292 -3.09 16.18 -6.02
C TYR A 292 -1.88 16.44 -6.92
N SER A 293 -0.69 16.17 -6.40
CA SER A 293 0.56 16.19 -7.17
C SER A 293 1.48 15.06 -6.74
N VAL A 294 2.16 14.46 -7.71
CA VAL A 294 3.16 13.41 -7.53
C VAL A 294 4.44 13.87 -8.22
N ASP A 295 5.55 13.83 -7.48
CA ASP A 295 6.91 14.04 -7.99
C ASP A 295 7.69 12.74 -7.77
N VAL A 296 8.13 12.12 -8.86
CA VAL A 296 8.90 10.87 -8.86
C VAL A 296 10.32 11.17 -9.32
N ARG A 297 11.30 10.80 -8.49
CA ARG A 297 12.73 10.98 -8.78
C ARG A 297 13.46 9.67 -8.72
N ARG A 298 14.26 9.40 -9.74
CA ARG A 298 15.14 8.25 -9.80
C ARG A 298 16.58 8.68 -10.03
N HIS A 299 17.49 8.13 -9.25
CA HIS A 299 18.93 8.33 -9.38
C HIS A 299 19.66 7.00 -9.36
N GLY A 300 20.68 6.85 -10.20
CA GLY A 300 21.45 5.60 -10.31
C GLY A 300 20.69 4.46 -10.99
N THR A 301 21.11 3.24 -10.72
CA THR A 301 20.55 2.02 -11.31
C THR A 301 19.93 1.16 -10.22
N LEU A 302 18.63 0.89 -10.37
CA LEU A 302 17.90 -0.03 -9.51
C LEU A 302 17.77 -1.37 -10.25
N GLN A 303 18.23 -2.45 -9.61
CA GLN A 303 18.18 -3.81 -10.16
C GLN A 303 16.85 -4.49 -9.83
N ALA A 304 16.28 -4.21 -8.65
CA ALA A 304 15.01 -4.78 -8.24
C ALA A 304 13.84 -3.92 -8.74
N PRO A 305 12.67 -4.55 -8.97
CA PRO A 305 11.43 -3.81 -9.13
C PRO A 305 11.16 -2.94 -7.90
N VAL A 306 10.91 -1.66 -8.13
CA VAL A 306 10.61 -0.71 -7.05
C VAL A 306 9.16 -0.92 -6.61
N PRO A 307 8.89 -1.09 -5.31
CA PRO A 307 7.53 -1.08 -4.79
C PRO A 307 7.03 0.37 -4.77
N ALA A 308 6.55 0.84 -5.92
CA ALA A 308 6.11 2.21 -6.14
C ALA A 308 4.59 2.35 -5.96
N ILE A 309 4.14 3.51 -5.45
CA ILE A 309 2.71 3.88 -5.45
C ILE A 309 2.37 4.58 -6.76
N ALA A 310 3.31 5.39 -7.27
CA ALA A 310 3.23 6.07 -8.54
C ALA A 310 4.50 5.84 -9.37
N ASP A 311 4.30 5.69 -10.68
CA ASP A 311 5.33 5.39 -11.67
C ASP A 311 5.79 6.64 -12.46
N ALA A 312 5.01 7.72 -12.42
CA ALA A 312 5.29 8.96 -13.17
C ALA A 312 4.95 10.21 -12.35
N ASP A 313 5.46 11.37 -12.81
CA ASP A 313 5.01 12.67 -12.31
C ASP A 313 3.56 12.90 -12.75
N VAL A 314 2.69 13.19 -11.79
CA VAL A 314 1.26 13.40 -12.05
C VAL A 314 0.80 14.65 -11.33
N TYR A 315 -0.07 15.44 -11.96
CA TYR A 315 -0.71 16.58 -11.35
C TYR A 315 -2.21 16.58 -11.67
N ALA A 316 -3.06 16.83 -10.69
CA ALA A 316 -4.49 17.06 -10.90
C ALA A 316 -4.91 18.38 -10.23
N ASN A 317 -5.68 19.18 -10.96
CA ASN A 317 -6.04 20.54 -10.55
C ASN A 317 -7.48 20.69 -10.04
N GLY A 318 -8.25 19.59 -9.98
CA GLY A 318 -9.68 19.56 -9.65
C GLY A 318 -10.58 19.31 -10.86
N SER A 319 -10.10 19.50 -12.08
CA SER A 319 -10.89 19.28 -13.31
C SER A 319 -10.24 18.29 -14.26
N GLU A 320 -8.90 18.30 -14.33
CA GLU A 320 -8.14 17.47 -15.26
C GLU A 320 -6.91 16.88 -14.57
N ARG A 321 -6.50 15.71 -15.06
CA ARG A 321 -5.24 15.06 -14.67
C ARG A 321 -4.22 15.28 -15.78
N PHE A 322 -2.99 15.54 -15.39
CA PHE A 322 -1.83 15.69 -16.26
C PHE A 322 -0.77 14.69 -15.81
N GLU A 323 -0.23 13.93 -16.74
CA GLU A 323 0.81 12.93 -16.49
C GLU A 323 2.00 13.25 -17.38
N ARG A 324 3.20 13.32 -16.80
CA ARG A 324 4.42 13.51 -17.58
C ARG A 324 4.89 12.15 -18.10
N THR A 325 5.06 12.06 -19.41
CA THR A 325 5.61 10.90 -20.11
C THR A 325 6.92 11.30 -20.79
N ASP A 326 7.61 10.32 -21.38
CA ASP A 326 8.82 10.60 -22.18
C ASP A 326 8.51 11.46 -23.42
N ASP A 327 7.26 11.40 -23.92
CA ASP A 327 6.80 12.13 -25.10
C ASP A 327 6.19 13.52 -24.76
N GLY A 328 6.07 13.86 -23.47
CA GLY A 328 5.59 15.17 -23.03
C GLY A 328 4.62 15.12 -21.86
N VAL A 329 3.50 15.83 -21.97
CA VAL A 329 2.45 15.86 -20.95
C VAL A 329 1.15 15.37 -21.56
N GLU A 330 0.62 14.28 -21.02
CA GLU A 330 -0.66 13.71 -21.40
C GLU A 330 -1.77 14.20 -20.48
N ARG A 331 -2.94 14.48 -21.07
CA ARG A 331 -4.15 14.83 -20.32
C ARG A 331 -5.00 13.57 -20.13
N GLY A 332 -5.41 13.33 -18.90
CA GLY A 332 -6.29 12.22 -18.51
C GLY A 332 -7.53 12.70 -17.76
N VAL A 333 -8.44 11.76 -17.54
CA VAL A 333 -9.66 11.97 -16.75
C VAL A 333 -9.32 11.85 -15.27
N ILE A 334 -9.93 12.70 -14.43
CA ILE A 334 -9.89 12.56 -12.98
C ILE A 334 -10.81 11.42 -12.57
N ILE A 335 -10.31 10.56 -11.69
CA ILE A 335 -11.12 9.50 -11.10
C ILE A 335 -11.62 10.02 -9.75
N SER A 336 -12.90 9.83 -9.44
CA SER A 336 -13.58 10.36 -8.26
C SER A 336 -13.30 9.58 -6.97
N TYR A 337 -12.07 9.10 -6.79
CA TYR A 337 -11.62 8.47 -5.54
C TYR A 337 -10.12 8.70 -5.36
N ASP A 338 -9.66 8.73 -4.11
CA ASP A 338 -8.24 8.86 -3.80
C ASP A 338 -7.47 7.56 -4.10
N ARG A 339 -6.95 7.47 -5.33
CA ARG A 339 -6.13 6.33 -5.76
C ARG A 339 -4.82 6.20 -4.96
N TYR A 340 -4.31 7.27 -4.37
CA TYR A 340 -3.05 7.25 -3.65
C TYR A 340 -3.24 6.74 -2.23
N LEU A 341 -4.39 7.01 -1.61
CA LEU A 341 -4.79 6.40 -0.36
C LEU A 341 -4.82 4.87 -0.48
N ALA A 342 -5.52 4.36 -1.49
CA ALA A 342 -5.59 2.92 -1.75
C ALA A 342 -4.21 2.31 -2.07
N GLY A 343 -3.38 3.01 -2.85
CA GLY A 343 -2.02 2.58 -3.15
C GLY A 343 -1.14 2.52 -1.90
N GLN A 344 -1.26 3.51 -1.01
CA GLN A 344 -0.50 3.59 0.23
C GLN A 344 -0.93 2.54 1.26
N THR A 345 -2.24 2.34 1.48
CA THR A 345 -2.72 1.32 2.43
C THR A 345 -2.26 -0.07 1.98
N ARG A 346 -2.33 -0.34 0.67
CA ARG A 346 -1.76 -1.56 0.10
C ARG A 346 -0.24 -1.65 0.28
N PHE A 347 0.49 -0.57 0.04
CA PHE A 347 1.94 -0.54 0.24
C PHE A 347 2.29 -0.87 1.70
N LEU A 348 1.63 -0.21 2.66
CA LEU A 348 1.83 -0.44 4.08
C LEU A 348 1.49 -1.88 4.47
N ALA A 349 0.35 -2.39 4.00
CA ALA A 349 -0.04 -3.76 4.23
C ALA A 349 1.02 -4.74 3.72
N VAL A 350 1.54 -4.57 2.49
CA VAL A 350 2.60 -5.46 1.97
C VAL A 350 3.90 -5.32 2.74
N PHE A 351 4.27 -4.09 3.12
CA PHE A 351 5.49 -3.81 3.87
C PHE A 351 5.51 -4.52 5.23
N LEU A 352 4.36 -4.55 5.92
CA LEU A 352 4.18 -5.21 7.21
C LEU A 352 3.99 -6.75 7.10
N ASP A 353 3.58 -7.26 5.94
CA ASP A 353 3.32 -8.69 5.70
C ASP A 353 4.58 -9.50 5.44
N VAL A 354 5.44 -8.97 4.58
CA VAL A 354 6.54 -9.75 3.97
C VAL A 354 7.65 -10.03 4.97
N ARG A 355 7.62 -9.38 6.14
CA ARG A 355 8.75 -9.33 7.06
C ARG A 355 8.22 -9.21 8.48
N SER A 356 8.90 -9.87 9.43
CA SER A 356 8.74 -9.61 10.85
C SER A 356 9.00 -8.13 11.09
N ALA A 357 7.93 -7.35 11.13
CA ALA A 357 7.94 -5.92 11.40
C ALA A 357 7.83 -5.76 12.90
N SER A 358 8.72 -4.96 13.48
CA SER A 358 8.68 -4.63 14.90
C SER A 358 9.02 -3.15 15.07
N VAL A 359 8.56 -2.58 16.17
CA VAL A 359 8.94 -1.21 16.51
C VAL A 359 10.34 -1.23 17.12
N ALA A 360 11.29 -0.58 16.46
CA ALA A 360 12.66 -0.46 16.96
C ALA A 360 12.85 0.67 17.96
N ASP A 361 12.08 1.76 17.81
CA ASP A 361 12.23 2.96 18.63
C ASP A 361 10.93 3.78 18.62
N TYR A 362 10.69 4.55 19.67
CA TYR A 362 9.63 5.55 19.76
C TYR A 362 10.26 6.90 20.08
N ARG A 363 9.91 7.95 19.34
CA ARG A 363 10.36 9.32 19.64
C ARG A 363 9.20 10.27 19.69
N THR A 364 9.00 10.88 20.85
CA THR A 364 8.05 11.97 21.01
C THR A 364 8.75 13.31 20.82
N ARG A 365 8.25 14.13 19.89
CA ARG A 365 8.72 15.50 19.68
C ARG A 365 7.52 16.41 19.48
N ASN A 366 7.46 17.50 20.24
CA ASN A 366 6.38 18.50 20.17
C ASN A 366 4.97 17.88 20.32
N GLY A 367 4.82 16.86 21.18
CA GLY A 367 3.55 16.16 21.37
C GLY A 367 3.19 15.14 20.28
N THR A 368 4.07 14.91 19.30
CA THR A 368 3.90 13.86 18.30
C THR A 368 4.84 12.69 18.60
N THR A 369 4.28 11.52 18.88
CA THR A 369 5.02 10.27 18.99
C THR A 369 5.21 9.67 17.60
N THR A 370 6.46 9.44 17.23
CA THR A 370 6.87 8.78 15.98
C THR A 370 7.38 7.38 16.31
N ALA A 371 6.72 6.36 15.79
CA ALA A 371 7.22 4.99 15.85
C ALA A 371 8.18 4.73 14.68
N TYR A 372 9.33 4.13 14.98
CA TYR A 372 10.30 3.68 13.99
C TYR A 372 10.15 2.18 13.81
N VAL A 373 9.42 1.79 12.78
CA VAL A 373 9.22 0.38 12.44
C VAL A 373 10.42 -0.11 11.63
N VAL A 374 11.03 -1.21 12.08
CA VAL A 374 12.02 -1.96 11.31
C VAL A 374 11.39 -3.25 10.84
N THR A 375 11.78 -3.67 9.65
CA THR A 375 11.44 -4.99 9.15
C THR A 375 12.71 -5.81 9.12
N GLU A 376 12.76 -6.92 9.83
CA GLU A 376 13.87 -7.86 9.67
C GLU A 376 13.71 -8.56 8.32
N GLY A 377 14.52 -8.13 7.35
CA GLY A 377 14.74 -8.91 6.15
C GLY A 377 15.63 -10.09 6.52
N ASN A 378 15.06 -11.28 6.65
CA ASN A 378 15.86 -12.49 6.58
C ASN A 378 16.61 -12.42 5.25
N SER A 379 17.92 -12.16 5.28
CA SER A 379 18.76 -12.04 4.09
C SER A 379 18.92 -13.40 3.37
N ALA A 380 18.21 -14.42 3.87
CA ALA A 380 18.11 -15.77 3.38
C ALA A 380 16.70 -16.10 2.85
N THR A 381 16.12 -15.26 2.00
CA THR A 381 15.14 -15.75 1.02
C THR A 381 15.85 -15.91 -0.31
N LEU A 382 16.69 -16.94 -0.34
CA LEU A 382 17.15 -17.61 -1.55
C LEU A 382 15.98 -18.50 -1.99
N ILE A 383 15.13 -18.02 -2.91
CA ILE A 383 14.19 -18.89 -3.62
C ILE A 383 15.03 -19.67 -4.64
N ARG A 384 15.07 -21.00 -4.47
CA ARG A 384 15.66 -21.93 -5.41
C ARG A 384 14.65 -22.31 -6.48
#